data_AF-A0A976QH39-F1
#
_entry.id   AF-A0A976QH39-F1
#
_cell.length_a   1.000
_cell.length_b   1.000
_cell.length_c   1.000
_cell.angle_alpha   90.00
_cell.angle_beta   90.00
_cell.angle_gamma   90.00
#
_symmetry.space_group_name_H-M   'P 1'
#
loop_
_entity.id
_entity.type
_entity.pdbx_description
1 polymer ?
#
loop_
_entity_poly.entity_id
_entity_poly.type
_entity_poly.pdbx_seq_one_letter_code
_entity_poly.pdbx_strand_id
1 'polypeptide(L)'
;MEVDIVSNAITGVRIKLSSESTWRTAPWPGNFVTGNSDFDDNGDPLYPENGLQFTVDPNQSDGTYTATINIKQGIAGALEDLLDQVVEVDGRLDTSKGILDDRIIAMDRRIKNEENRLTNVETRLIAKYARLEKTLAMMQQQMGAISMVNSATFGS
;
A
#
# COMPACT_ATOMS: atom_id res chain seq x y z
N MET A 1 19.16 33.09 8.82
CA MET A 1 18.50 34.37 8.47
C MET A 1 19.48 35.51 8.70
N GLU A 2 19.31 36.62 7.98
CA GLU A 2 20.06 37.87 8.12
C GLU A 2 19.13 39.08 8.15
N VAL A 3 19.43 40.04 9.03
CA VAL A 3 18.72 41.32 9.13
C VAL A 3 19.74 42.46 9.15
N ASP A 4 19.56 43.42 8.25
CA ASP A 4 20.39 44.61 8.13
C ASP A 4 19.71 45.80 8.83
N ILE A 5 20.37 46.38 9.84
CA ILE A 5 19.88 47.55 10.58
C ILE A 5 20.78 48.75 10.27
N VAL A 6 20.16 49.88 9.92
CA VAL A 6 20.83 51.17 9.72
C VAL A 6 19.96 52.27 10.32
N SER A 7 20.55 53.13 11.15
CA SER A 7 19.87 54.28 11.77
C SER A 7 18.58 53.88 12.51
N ASN A 8 18.65 52.79 13.28
CA ASN A 8 17.52 52.20 14.00
C ASN A 8 16.32 51.83 13.11
N ALA A 9 16.57 51.42 11.87
CA ALA A 9 15.55 50.92 10.95
C ALA A 9 16.04 49.67 10.21
N ILE A 10 15.11 48.74 9.97
CA ILE A 10 15.36 47.56 9.13
C ILE A 10 15.48 48.01 7.68
N THR A 11 16.63 47.71 7.06
CA THR A 11 16.93 48.06 5.66
C THR A 11 16.95 46.86 4.74
N GLY A 12 17.06 45.64 5.30
CA GLY A 12 16.98 44.41 4.54
C GLY A 12 16.76 43.22 5.44
N VAL A 13 15.98 42.24 4.95
CA VAL A 13 15.82 40.95 5.61
C VAL A 13 15.93 39.82 4.62
N ARG A 14 16.74 38.82 4.97
CA ARG A 14 17.05 37.68 4.11
C ARG A 14 16.89 36.37 4.86
N ILE A 15 16.21 35.42 4.23
CA ILE A 15 15.97 34.07 4.77
C ILE A 15 16.47 33.07 3.75
N LYS A 16 17.05 31.98 4.25
CA LYS A 16 17.41 30.80 3.48
C LYS A 16 17.41 29.59 4.39
N LEU A 17 17.17 28.41 3.81
CA LEU A 17 17.41 27.15 4.48
C LEU A 17 18.92 26.96 4.68
N SER A 18 19.32 26.26 5.74
CA SER A 18 20.73 26.03 6.05
C SER A 18 21.47 25.26 4.94
N SER A 19 20.76 24.42 4.19
CA SER A 19 21.27 23.68 3.03
C SER A 19 21.33 24.52 1.75
N GLU A 20 20.71 25.69 1.71
CA GLU A 20 20.66 26.54 0.52
C GLU A 20 21.81 27.55 0.48
N SER A 21 22.31 27.81 -0.73
CA SER A 21 23.34 28.82 -1.00
C SER A 21 22.75 30.20 -1.31
N THR A 22 21.51 30.25 -1.81
CA THR A 22 20.84 31.47 -2.24
C THR A 22 19.96 32.07 -1.14
N TRP A 23 20.05 33.38 -0.97
CA TRP A 23 19.20 34.14 -0.06
C TRP A 23 17.91 34.59 -0.74
N ARG A 24 16.80 34.53 -0.01
CA ARG A 24 15.52 35.11 -0.40
C ARG A 24 15.22 36.33 0.45
N THR A 25 14.69 37.38 -0.16
CA THR A 25 14.20 38.55 0.58
C THR A 25 12.88 38.19 1.24
N ALA A 26 12.77 38.42 2.55
CA ALA A 26 11.51 38.24 3.29
C ALA A 26 10.79 39.59 3.41
N PRO A 27 9.46 39.67 3.38
CA PRO A 27 8.74 40.91 3.67
C PRO A 27 8.82 41.31 5.16
N TRP A 28 8.93 42.62 5.44
CA TRP A 28 8.97 43.17 6.80
C TRP A 28 8.01 44.35 7.04
N PRO A 29 6.68 44.14 7.15
CA PRO A 29 5.76 45.23 7.53
C PRO A 29 6.11 45.78 8.93
N GLY A 30 6.72 46.98 8.96
CA GLY A 30 7.22 47.61 10.18
C GLY A 30 8.40 46.84 10.76
N ASN A 31 8.22 46.28 11.97
CA ASN A 31 9.23 45.48 12.66
C ASN A 31 8.92 43.97 12.63
N PHE A 32 7.86 43.57 11.94
CA PHE A 32 7.48 42.16 11.81
C PHE A 32 8.05 41.62 10.52
N VAL A 33 8.85 40.58 10.62
CA VAL A 33 9.29 39.84 9.44
C VAL A 33 8.44 38.61 9.32
N THR A 34 7.94 38.37 8.11
CA THR A 34 7.13 37.20 7.79
C THR A 34 7.87 36.34 6.77
N GLY A 35 7.91 35.03 7.01
CA GLY A 35 8.39 34.06 6.04
C GLY A 35 7.50 34.00 4.79
N ASN A 36 7.98 33.34 3.74
CA ASN A 36 7.19 33.11 2.54
C ASN A 36 5.99 32.22 2.87
N SER A 37 4.77 32.68 2.55
CA SER A 37 3.52 31.99 2.85
C SER A 37 2.89 31.33 1.62
N ASP A 38 3.64 31.18 0.54
CA ASP A 38 3.18 30.55 -0.70
C ASP A 38 3.12 29.04 -0.52
N PHE A 39 2.16 28.44 -1.20
CA PHE A 39 1.98 27.00 -1.32
C PHE A 39 2.25 26.61 -2.78
N ASP A 40 2.76 25.41 -2.98
CA ASP A 40 2.88 24.84 -4.32
C ASP A 40 1.55 24.32 -4.86
N ASP A 41 1.56 23.73 -6.05
CA ASP A 41 0.36 23.21 -6.71
C ASP A 41 -0.28 22.02 -5.97
N ASN A 42 0.47 21.36 -5.07
CA ASN A 42 -0.01 20.26 -4.25
C ASN A 42 -0.64 20.75 -2.94
N GLY A 43 -0.50 22.04 -2.62
CA GLY A 43 -0.92 22.62 -1.35
C GLY A 43 0.12 22.50 -0.25
N ASP A 44 1.34 22.09 -0.59
CA ASP A 44 2.46 22.02 0.34
C ASP A 44 3.12 23.39 0.49
N PRO A 45 3.61 23.75 1.69
CA PRO A 45 4.39 24.97 1.86
C PRO A 45 5.63 25.01 0.96
N LEU A 46 5.76 26.04 0.13
CA LEU A 46 6.88 26.16 -0.81
C LEU A 46 8.25 26.24 -0.10
N TYR A 47 8.26 26.76 1.13
CA TYR A 47 9.45 26.84 1.96
C TYR A 47 9.17 26.52 3.44
N PRO A 48 10.15 25.99 4.19
CA PRO A 48 9.99 25.68 5.61
C PRO A 48 9.63 26.89 6.48
N GLU A 49 9.99 28.11 6.05
CA GLU A 49 9.62 29.36 6.72
C GLU A 49 8.14 29.75 6.60
N ASN A 50 7.31 28.95 5.93
CA ASN A 50 5.88 29.21 5.82
C ASN A 50 5.19 29.24 7.19
N GLY A 51 4.45 30.33 7.42
CA GLY A 51 3.80 30.61 8.71
C GLY A 51 4.76 31.12 9.79
N LEU A 52 6.05 31.31 9.53
CA LEU A 52 6.95 31.94 10.49
C LEU A 52 6.74 33.45 10.53
N GLN A 53 6.63 33.99 11.74
CA GLN A 53 6.65 35.41 12.02
C GLN A 53 7.52 35.69 13.23
N PHE A 54 8.30 36.76 13.18
CA PHE A 54 9.10 37.22 14.31
C PHE A 54 9.25 38.74 14.27
N THR A 55 9.48 39.30 15.45
CA THR A 55 9.71 40.73 15.62
C THR A 55 11.20 41.00 15.75
N VAL A 56 11.68 42.00 15.02
CA VAL A 56 13.04 42.51 15.16
C VAL A 56 12.97 43.79 15.99
N ASP A 57 13.85 43.92 16.98
CA ASP A 57 14.06 45.19 17.67
C ASP A 57 15.08 46.03 16.87
N PRO A 58 14.68 47.17 16.28
CA PRO A 58 15.58 47.96 15.47
C PRO A 58 16.47 48.89 16.30
N ASN A 59 16.29 48.99 17.63
CA ASN A 59 17.12 49.83 18.50
C ASN A 59 18.48 49.17 18.82
N GLN A 60 19.17 48.72 17.78
CA GLN A 60 20.47 48.07 17.84
C GLN A 60 21.47 48.91 17.02
N SER A 61 22.76 48.74 17.30
CA SER A 61 23.80 49.38 16.51
C SER A 61 23.71 48.98 15.03
N ASP A 62 24.12 49.88 14.14
CA ASP A 62 24.17 49.59 12.70
C ASP A 62 25.00 48.33 12.42
N GLY A 63 24.46 47.42 11.61
CA GLY A 63 25.11 46.15 11.29
C GLY A 63 24.18 45.07 10.76
N THR A 64 24.78 43.94 10.37
CA THR A 64 24.08 42.74 9.92
C THR A 64 24.02 41.72 11.06
N TYR A 65 22.82 41.30 11.41
CA TYR A 65 22.55 40.33 12.46
C TYR A 65 22.12 39.00 11.86
N THR A 66 22.74 37.91 12.31
CA THR A 66 22.40 36.55 11.87
C THR A 66 21.63 35.80 12.97
N ALA A 67 20.59 35.07 12.58
CA ALA A 67 19.89 34.15 13.46
C ALA A 67 19.58 32.82 12.74
N THR A 68 19.74 31.73 13.47
CA THR A 68 19.38 30.38 13.02
C THR A 68 18.13 29.93 13.77
N ILE A 69 17.04 29.72 13.04
CA ILE A 69 15.77 29.27 13.59
C ILE A 69 15.59 27.81 13.17
N ASN A 70 15.41 26.93 14.14
CA ASN A 70 15.08 25.52 13.87
C ASN A 70 13.56 25.37 13.89
N ILE A 71 12.98 25.10 12.73
CA ILE A 71 11.54 24.91 12.57
C ILE A 71 11.27 23.42 12.68
N LYS A 72 10.49 23.03 13.69
CA LYS A 72 10.00 21.66 13.81
C LYS A 72 8.67 21.60 13.09
N GLN A 73 8.56 20.73 12.09
CA GLN A 73 7.32 20.49 11.35
C GLN A 73 6.16 20.28 12.35
N GLY A 74 5.05 20.98 12.11
CA GLY A 74 3.87 20.90 12.96
C GLY A 74 3.18 19.54 12.84
N ILE A 75 2.22 19.28 13.75
CA ILE A 75 1.43 18.04 13.78
C ILE A 75 0.70 17.80 12.44
N ALA A 76 0.28 18.87 11.75
CA ALA A 76 -0.39 18.78 10.45
C ALA A 76 0.52 18.23 9.35
N GLY A 77 1.75 18.77 9.20
CA GLY A 77 2.70 18.27 8.22
C GLY A 77 3.18 16.85 8.53
N ALA A 78 3.36 16.50 9.81
CA ALA A 78 3.69 15.13 10.19
C ALA A 78 2.55 14.12 9.92
N LEU A 79 1.29 14.60 9.91
CA LEU A 79 0.13 13.79 9.57
C LEU A 79 0.00 13.60 8.06
N GLU A 80 0.30 14.64 7.29
CA GLU A 80 0.41 14.61 5.83
C GLU A 80 1.51 13.66 5.36
N ASP A 81 2.73 13.77 5.90
CA ASP A 81 3.83 12.83 5.62
C ASP A 81 3.44 11.38 5.92
N LEU A 82 2.66 11.15 6.98
CA LEU A 82 2.17 9.82 7.34
C LEU A 82 1.07 9.35 6.37
N LEU A 83 0.18 10.24 5.94
CA LEU A 83 -0.83 9.96 4.94
C LEU A 83 -0.18 9.61 3.60
N ASP A 84 0.81 10.38 3.17
CA ASP A 84 1.59 10.13 1.96
C ASP A 84 2.38 8.83 2.08
N GLN A 85 3.06 8.56 3.20
CA GLN A 85 3.73 7.27 3.40
C GLN A 85 2.77 6.06 3.35
N VAL A 86 1.50 6.25 3.70
CA VAL A 86 0.49 5.20 3.65
C VAL A 86 -0.12 5.05 2.25
N VAL A 87 -0.14 6.12 1.44
CA VAL A 87 -0.82 6.21 0.14
C VAL A 87 0.13 6.10 -1.06
N GLU A 88 1.40 6.48 -0.91
CA GLU A 88 2.42 6.40 -1.95
C GLU A 88 2.62 4.94 -2.39
N VAL A 89 2.89 4.73 -3.69
CA VAL A 89 3.03 3.41 -4.32
C VAL A 89 4.15 2.64 -3.60
N ASP A 90 3.82 1.46 -3.04
CA ASP A 90 4.57 0.66 -2.05
C ASP A 90 4.30 0.95 -0.54
N GLY A 91 3.29 1.76 -0.25
CA GLY A 91 2.72 1.92 1.09
C GLY A 91 2.08 0.63 1.63
N ARG A 92 1.90 0.53 2.95
CA ARG A 92 1.40 -0.68 3.67
C ARG A 92 0.13 -1.31 3.07
N LEU A 93 -0.69 -0.51 2.38
CA LEU A 93 -1.90 -0.97 1.69
C LEU A 93 -1.61 -1.77 0.42
N ASP A 94 -0.58 -1.40 -0.34
CA ASP A 94 -0.21 -2.10 -1.58
C ASP A 94 0.47 -3.43 -1.28
N THR A 95 1.35 -3.46 -0.27
CA THR A 95 1.92 -4.72 0.25
C THR A 95 0.82 -5.69 0.73
N SER A 96 -0.24 -5.16 1.36
CA SER A 96 -1.37 -5.98 1.83
C SER A 96 -2.18 -6.57 0.66
N LYS A 97 -2.33 -5.83 -0.45
CA LYS A 97 -2.95 -6.34 -1.68
C LYS A 97 -2.09 -7.44 -2.30
N GLY A 98 -0.77 -7.24 -2.42
CA GLY A 98 0.14 -8.27 -2.93
C GLY A 98 0.07 -9.59 -2.15
N ILE A 99 0.02 -9.52 -0.82
CA ILE A 99 -0.12 -10.72 0.04
C ILE A 99 -1.46 -11.42 -0.17
N LEU A 100 -2.55 -10.67 -0.37
CA LEU A 100 -3.87 -11.24 -0.63
C LEU A 100 -3.93 -11.90 -2.02
N ASP A 101 -3.35 -11.29 -3.04
CA ASP A 101 -3.26 -11.86 -4.39
C ASP A 101 -2.44 -13.15 -4.41
N ASP A 102 -1.30 -13.19 -3.71
CA ASP A 102 -0.50 -14.40 -3.55
C ASP A 102 -1.28 -15.53 -2.86
N ARG A 103 -2.10 -15.20 -1.85
CA ARG A 103 -2.99 -16.15 -1.19
C ARG A 103 -4.07 -16.66 -2.13
N ILE A 104 -4.68 -15.79 -2.95
CA ILE A 104 -5.68 -16.17 -3.94
C ILE A 104 -5.06 -17.13 -4.96
N ILE A 105 -3.87 -16.82 -5.49
CA ILE A 105 -3.15 -17.69 -6.44
C ILE A 105 -2.80 -19.04 -5.81
N ALA A 106 -2.42 -19.07 -4.53
CA ALA A 106 -2.16 -20.31 -3.82
C ALA A 106 -3.44 -21.15 -3.59
N MET A 107 -4.58 -20.51 -3.30
CA MET A 107 -5.86 -21.19 -3.16
C MET A 107 -6.35 -21.76 -4.50
N ASP A 108 -6.25 -21.01 -5.59
CA ASP A 108 -6.66 -21.46 -6.92
C ASP A 108 -5.86 -22.70 -7.37
N ARG A 109 -4.55 -22.73 -7.11
CA ARG A 109 -3.72 -23.92 -7.34
C ARG A 109 -4.17 -25.14 -6.53
N ARG A 110 -4.58 -24.94 -5.27
CA ARG A 110 -5.08 -26.02 -4.42
C ARG A 110 -6.42 -26.55 -4.92
N ILE A 111 -7.33 -25.67 -5.34
CA ILE A 111 -8.62 -26.03 -5.91
C ILE A 111 -8.42 -26.89 -7.14
N LYS A 112 -7.60 -26.44 -8.11
CA LYS A 112 -7.31 -27.21 -9.33
C LYS A 112 -6.75 -28.61 -9.05
N ASN A 113 -5.87 -28.73 -8.06
CA ASN A 113 -5.33 -30.03 -7.67
C ASN A 113 -6.40 -30.94 -7.06
N GLU A 114 -7.31 -30.38 -6.27
CA GLU A 114 -8.40 -31.12 -5.64
C GLU A 114 -9.46 -31.53 -6.65
N GLU A 115 -9.80 -30.67 -7.61
CA GLU A 115 -10.67 -31.00 -8.75
C GLU A 115 -10.11 -32.17 -9.54
N ASN A 116 -8.82 -32.13 -9.91
CA ASN A 116 -8.14 -33.23 -10.59
C ASN A 116 -8.20 -34.54 -9.76
N ARG A 117 -8.02 -34.44 -8.45
CA ARG A 117 -8.13 -35.60 -7.54
C ARG A 117 -9.55 -36.16 -7.55
N LEU A 118 -10.56 -35.32 -7.45
CA LEU A 118 -11.97 -35.71 -7.45
C LEU A 118 -12.37 -36.37 -8.77
N THR A 119 -11.98 -35.80 -9.93
CA THR A 119 -12.24 -36.39 -11.25
C THR A 119 -11.63 -37.79 -11.38
N ASN A 120 -10.41 -37.98 -10.88
CA ASN A 120 -9.77 -39.30 -10.87
C ASN A 120 -10.50 -40.30 -9.96
N VAL A 121 -10.97 -39.84 -8.80
CA VAL A 121 -11.77 -40.66 -7.88
C VAL A 121 -13.08 -41.07 -8.54
N GLU A 122 -13.80 -40.12 -9.14
CA GLU A 122 -15.05 -40.34 -9.86
C GLU A 122 -14.87 -41.37 -10.99
N THR A 123 -13.87 -41.16 -11.86
CA THR A 123 -13.56 -42.08 -12.96
C THR A 123 -13.32 -43.50 -12.45
N ARG A 124 -12.58 -43.64 -11.34
CA ARG A 124 -12.33 -44.93 -10.70
C ARG A 124 -13.61 -45.53 -10.12
N LEU A 125 -14.51 -44.74 -9.54
CA LEU A 125 -15.79 -45.21 -9.04
C LEU A 125 -16.68 -45.70 -10.17
N ILE A 126 -16.80 -44.94 -11.27
CA ILE A 126 -17.55 -45.34 -12.47
C ILE A 126 -17.03 -46.68 -13.01
N ALA A 127 -15.71 -46.82 -13.15
CA ALA A 127 -15.10 -48.06 -13.61
C ALA A 127 -15.37 -49.24 -12.66
N LYS A 128 -15.39 -49.01 -11.34
CA LYS A 128 -15.76 -50.05 -10.36
C LYS A 128 -17.22 -50.48 -10.51
N TYR A 129 -18.15 -49.53 -10.64
CA TYR A 129 -19.57 -49.84 -10.83
C TYR A 129 -19.82 -50.61 -12.13
N ALA A 130 -19.22 -50.20 -13.24
CA ALA A 130 -19.34 -50.91 -14.52
C ALA A 130 -18.82 -52.36 -14.43
N ARG A 131 -17.71 -52.60 -13.70
CA ARG A 131 -17.20 -53.96 -13.45
C ARG A 131 -18.15 -54.78 -12.57
N LEU A 132 -18.72 -54.18 -11.54
CA LEU A 132 -19.69 -54.85 -10.67
C LEU A 132 -20.95 -55.23 -11.44
N GLU A 133 -21.50 -54.32 -12.25
CA GLU A 133 -22.65 -54.57 -13.11
C GLU A 133 -22.38 -55.71 -14.10
N LYS A 134 -21.23 -55.69 -14.78
CA LYS A 134 -20.80 -56.79 -15.65
C LYS A 134 -20.70 -58.12 -14.90
N THR A 135 -20.18 -58.10 -13.67
CA THR A 135 -20.05 -59.31 -12.85
C THR A 135 -21.41 -59.86 -12.44
N LEU A 136 -22.34 -58.99 -12.04
CA LEU A 136 -23.72 -59.37 -11.72
C LEU A 136 -24.44 -59.96 -12.93
N ALA A 137 -24.29 -59.35 -14.11
CA ALA A 137 -24.87 -59.87 -15.35
C ALA A 137 -24.31 -61.25 -15.71
N MET A 138 -22.99 -61.46 -15.58
CA MET A 138 -22.37 -62.78 -15.79
C MET A 138 -22.87 -63.82 -14.78
N MET A 139 -22.99 -63.47 -13.50
CA MET A 139 -23.53 -64.38 -12.48
C MET A 139 -24.99 -64.76 -12.77
N GLN A 140 -25.83 -63.81 -13.19
CA GLN A 140 -27.21 -64.08 -13.59
C GLN A 140 -27.28 -65.01 -14.81
N GLN A 141 -26.42 -64.79 -15.81
CA GLN A 141 -26.34 -65.67 -16.99
C GLN A 141 -25.90 -67.09 -16.59
N GLN A 142 -24.92 -67.23 -15.70
CA GLN A 142 -24.48 -68.52 -15.19
C GLN A 142 -25.58 -69.24 -14.39
N MET A 143 -26.29 -68.53 -13.51
CA MET A 143 -27.42 -69.12 -12.78
C MET A 143 -28.54 -69.57 -13.72
N GLY A 144 -28.88 -68.78 -14.74
CA GLY A 144 -29.85 -69.17 -15.76
C GLY A 144 -29.42 -70.42 -16.52
N ALA A 145 -28.15 -70.50 -16.92
CA ALA A 145 -27.60 -71.68 -17.59
C ALA A 145 -27.61 -72.92 -16.69
N ILE A 146 -27.21 -72.79 -15.42
CA ILE A 146 -27.25 -73.88 -14.44
C ILE A 146 -28.69 -74.38 -14.22
N SER A 147 -29.66 -73.47 -14.09
CA SER A 147 -31.08 -73.84 -13.96
C SER A 147 -31.59 -74.62 -15.18
N MET A 148 -31.21 -74.20 -16.39
CA MET A 148 -31.59 -74.91 -17.63
C MET A 148 -30.96 -76.30 -17.70
N VAL A 149 -29.66 -76.42 -17.38
CA VAL A 149 -28.97 -77.71 -17.35
C VAL A 149 -29.62 -78.64 -16.33
N ASN A 150 -29.90 -78.15 -15.11
CA ASN A 150 -30.54 -78.97 -14.07
C ASN A 150 -31.93 -79.48 -14.48
N SER A 151 -32.72 -78.64 -15.17
CA SER A 151 -34.02 -79.05 -15.72
C SER A 151 -33.90 -80.07 -16.85
N ALA A 152 -32.83 -80.01 -17.65
CA ALA A 152 -32.58 -80.93 -18.75
C ALA A 152 -31.95 -82.26 -18.30
N THR A 153 -31.21 -82.28 -17.18
CA THR A 153 -30.49 -83.48 -16.71
C THR A 153 -31.22 -84.27 -15.62
N PHE A 154 -32.14 -83.66 -14.87
CA PHE A 154 -32.88 -84.32 -13.79
C PHE A 154 -34.41 -84.26 -13.95
N GLY A 155 -34.90 -83.71 -15.06
CA GLY A 155 -36.32 -83.55 -15.38
C GLY A 155 -36.87 -84.55 -16.41
N SER A 156 -36.42 -85.81 -16.37
CA SER A 156 -36.97 -86.93 -17.13
C SER A 156 -37.20 -88.14 -16.24
#